data_AF-A0A2S2QMN6-F1
#
_entry.id   AF-A0A2S2QMN6-F1
#
_cell.length_a   1.000
_cell.length_b   1.000
_cell.length_c   1.000
_cell.angle_alpha   90.00
_cell.angle_beta   90.00
_cell.angle_gamma   90.00
#
_symmetry.space_group_name_H-M   'P 1'
#
loop_
_entity.id
_entity.type
_entity.pdbx_description
1 polymer ?
#
loop_
_entity_poly.entity_id
_entity_poly.type
_entity_poly.pdbx_seq_one_letter_code
_entity_poly.pdbx_strand_id
1 'polypeptide(L)'
;MGYMVKCSRISYYSNNFDSIKSVISNLEDEAESFKKSKELFEDKHLQNDLAYLKSNFCFLIQTTITNLEKSALSLDEGLNIILNVKDKLNKCNGRAAELVKT
;
A
#
# COMPACT_ATOMS: atom_id res chain seq x y z
N MET A 1 7.17 -1.43 15.42
CA MET A 1 8.01 -1.78 14.25
C MET A 1 7.27 -2.45 13.08
N GLY A 2 6.20 -3.24 13.31
CA GLY A 2 5.55 -4.03 12.23
C GLY A 2 4.72 -3.25 11.18
N TYR A 3 4.23 -2.05 11.50
CA TYR A 3 3.37 -1.28 10.58
C TYR A 3 4.15 -0.54 9.49
N MET A 4 5.31 0.05 9.83
CA MET A 4 6.21 0.76 8.90
C MET A 4 6.71 -0.12 7.73
N VAL A 5 6.58 -1.44 7.85
CA VAL A 5 7.02 -2.44 6.87
C VAL A 5 5.99 -2.67 5.75
N LYS A 6 4.70 -2.34 5.94
CA LYS A 6 3.67 -2.70 4.94
C LYS A 6 3.61 -1.74 3.76
N CYS A 7 3.56 -0.43 4.01
CA CYS A 7 3.57 0.54 2.91
C CYS A 7 4.93 0.60 2.20
N SER A 8 6.04 0.33 2.90
CA SER A 8 7.35 0.18 2.26
C SER A 8 7.39 -0.99 1.29
N ARG A 9 6.73 -2.12 1.61
CA ARG A 9 6.55 -3.24 0.65
C ARG A 9 5.69 -2.86 -0.56
N ILE A 10 4.53 -2.23 -0.35
CA ILE A 10 3.67 -1.77 -1.46
C ILE A 10 4.44 -0.80 -2.38
N SER A 11 5.18 0.14 -1.78
CA SER A 11 6.01 1.10 -2.52
C SER A 11 7.13 0.39 -3.28
N TYR A 12 7.78 -0.59 -2.66
CA TYR A 12 8.84 -1.38 -3.30
C TYR A 12 8.31 -2.14 -4.53
N TYR A 13 7.24 -2.91 -4.38
CA TYR A 13 6.65 -3.66 -5.49
C TYR A 13 6.09 -2.74 -6.58
N SER A 14 5.43 -1.65 -6.22
CA SER A 14 4.90 -0.68 -7.18
C SER A 14 6.03 0.00 -7.97
N ASN A 15 7.14 0.38 -7.33
CA ASN A 15 8.26 1.06 -7.98
C ASN A 15 9.12 0.14 -8.85
N ASN A 16 9.15 -1.16 -8.54
CA ASN A 16 10.00 -2.14 -9.22
C ASN A 16 9.17 -3.15 -10.02
N PHE A 17 7.90 -2.87 -10.31
CA PHE A 17 6.96 -3.83 -10.87
C PHE A 17 7.48 -4.49 -12.14
N ASP A 18 7.91 -3.68 -13.12
CA ASP A 18 8.40 -4.18 -14.41
C ASP A 18 9.71 -4.96 -14.27
N SER A 19 10.62 -4.49 -13.42
CA SER A 19 11.89 -5.19 -13.15
C SER A 19 11.65 -6.55 -12.51
N ILE A 20 10.73 -6.63 -11.53
CA ILE A 20 10.38 -7.89 -10.86
C ILE A 20 9.66 -8.82 -11.83
N LYS A 21 8.71 -8.28 -12.62
CA LYS A 21 8.00 -9.04 -13.67
C LYS A 21 8.99 -9.66 -14.65
N SER A 22 9.94 -8.87 -15.14
CA SER A 22 11.00 -9.33 -16.05
C SER A 22 11.80 -10.50 -15.45
N VAL A 23 12.24 -10.38 -14.20
CA VAL A 23 12.96 -11.47 -13.52
C VAL A 23 12.09 -12.73 -13.43
N ILE A 24 10.84 -12.60 -12.97
CA ILE A 24 9.91 -13.73 -12.79
C ILE A 24 9.59 -14.42 -14.13
N SER A 25 9.40 -13.65 -15.20
CA SER A 25 9.14 -14.18 -16.54
C SER A 25 10.29 -15.01 -17.11
N ASN A 26 11.53 -14.76 -16.65
CA ASN A 26 12.72 -15.50 -17.08
C ASN A 26 13.03 -16.75 -16.24
N LEU A 27 12.29 -17.00 -15.15
CA LEU A 27 12.49 -18.20 -14.33
C LEU A 27 11.90 -19.42 -15.03
N GLU A 28 12.58 -20.56 -14.95
CA GLU A 28 12.04 -21.84 -15.41
C GLU A 28 10.94 -22.35 -14.46
N ASP A 29 9.99 -23.14 -14.96
CA ASP A 29 8.84 -23.63 -14.17
C ASP A 29 9.17 -24.83 -13.27
N GLU A 30 10.37 -24.84 -12.71
CA GLU A 30 10.90 -25.92 -11.87
C GLU A 30 10.27 -25.96 -10.48
N ALA A 31 9.80 -24.81 -9.98
CA ALA A 31 9.16 -24.68 -8.69
C ALA A 31 7.72 -24.18 -8.82
N GLU A 32 6.81 -24.76 -8.02
CA GLU A 32 5.41 -24.32 -7.94
C GLU A 32 5.28 -22.83 -7.55
N SER A 33 6.22 -22.33 -6.74
CA SER A 33 6.29 -20.90 -6.38
C SER A 33 6.57 -20.00 -7.58
N PHE A 34 7.35 -20.46 -8.56
CA PHE A 34 7.64 -19.70 -9.77
C PHE A 34 6.43 -19.62 -10.68
N LYS A 35 5.72 -20.74 -10.87
CA LYS A 35 4.44 -20.78 -11.63
C LYS A 35 3.42 -19.80 -11.04
N LYS A 36 3.17 -19.88 -9.73
CA LYS A 36 2.25 -18.97 -9.04
C LYS A 36 2.67 -17.50 -9.14
N SER A 37 3.98 -17.24 -9.13
CA SER A 37 4.49 -15.88 -9.30
C SER A 37 4.22 -15.37 -10.71
N LYS A 38 4.42 -16.19 -11.75
CA LYS A 38 4.08 -15.82 -13.13
C LYS A 38 2.59 -15.52 -13.27
N GLU A 39 1.72 -16.43 -12.80
CA GLU A 39 0.27 -16.24 -12.80
C GLU A 39 -0.15 -14.93 -12.11
N LEU A 40 0.47 -14.62 -10.96
CA LEU A 40 0.22 -13.38 -10.23
C LEU A 40 0.58 -12.14 -11.07
N PHE A 41 1.72 -12.17 -11.78
CA PHE A 41 2.18 -11.05 -12.62
C PHE A 41 1.50 -10.98 -14.01
N GLU A 42 0.75 -12.01 -14.39
CA GLU A 42 -0.16 -12.00 -15.54
C GLU A 42 -1.48 -11.27 -15.24
N ASP A 43 -1.85 -11.14 -13.96
CA ASP A 43 -3.02 -10.35 -13.58
C ASP A 43 -2.82 -8.86 -13.96
N LYS A 44 -3.60 -8.42 -14.95
CA LYS A 44 -3.63 -7.05 -15.46
C LYS A 44 -4.02 -6.01 -14.40
N HIS A 45 -4.65 -6.43 -13.30
CA HIS A 45 -5.07 -5.54 -12.22
C HIS A 45 -3.98 -5.32 -11.18
N LEU A 46 -3.01 -6.23 -11.04
CA LEU A 46 -2.02 -6.20 -9.96
C LEU A 46 -1.25 -4.87 -9.89
N GLN A 47 -0.78 -4.35 -11.02
CA GLN A 47 -0.05 -3.09 -11.06
C GLN A 47 -0.93 -1.90 -10.66
N ASN A 48 -2.18 -1.89 -11.13
CA ASN A 48 -3.16 -0.85 -10.80
C ASN A 48 -3.54 -0.91 -9.33
N ASP A 49 -3.70 -2.10 -8.77
CA ASP A 49 -4.02 -2.30 -7.35
C ASP A 49 -2.86 -1.84 -6.46
N LEU A 50 -1.62 -2.16 -6.81
CA LEU A 50 -0.43 -1.64 -6.12
C LEU A 50 -0.37 -0.11 -6.16
N ALA A 51 -0.61 0.50 -7.32
CA ALA A 51 -0.64 1.96 -7.48
C ALA A 51 -1.78 2.62 -6.68
N TYR A 52 -2.95 1.97 -6.66
CA TYR A 52 -4.11 2.43 -5.92
C TYR A 52 -3.85 2.38 -4.42
N LEU A 53 -3.35 1.26 -3.90
CA LEU A 53 -3.00 1.11 -2.48
C LEU A 53 -1.94 2.14 -2.06
N LYS A 54 -0.91 2.34 -2.89
CA LYS A 54 0.15 3.32 -2.64
C LYS A 54 -0.39 4.76 -2.62
N SER A 55 -1.26 5.13 -3.55
CA SER A 55 -1.76 6.50 -3.64
C SER A 55 -2.80 6.82 -2.57
N ASN A 56 -3.63 5.84 -2.19
CA ASN A 56 -4.80 6.08 -1.33
C ASN A 56 -4.58 5.74 0.14
N PHE A 57 -3.72 4.76 0.49
CA PHE A 57 -3.68 4.24 1.87
C PHE A 57 -2.32 4.31 2.54
N CYS A 58 -1.23 4.48 1.78
CA CYS A 58 0.12 4.51 2.35
C CYS A 58 0.33 5.65 3.36
N PHE A 59 -0.39 6.78 3.22
CA PHE A 59 -0.33 7.91 4.14
C PHE A 59 -0.77 7.55 5.57
N LEU A 60 -1.65 6.55 5.72
CA LEU A 60 -2.14 6.09 7.02
C LEU A 60 -0.98 5.56 7.85
N ILE A 61 -0.15 4.71 7.24
CA ILE A 61 0.96 4.07 7.95
C ILE A 61 2.15 5.03 8.06
N GLN A 62 2.59 5.63 6.95
CA GLN A 62 3.86 6.38 6.93
C GLN A 62 3.79 7.71 7.67
N THR A 63 2.64 8.38 7.64
CA THR A 63 2.50 9.72 8.19
C THR A 63 1.63 9.70 9.43
N THR A 64 0.46 9.06 9.37
CA THR A 64 -0.54 9.21 10.42
C THR A 64 -0.18 8.40 11.67
N ILE A 65 -0.14 7.07 11.56
CA ILE A 65 0.08 6.18 12.70
C ILE A 65 1.45 6.46 13.31
N THR A 66 2.50 6.57 12.50
CA THR A 66 3.84 6.91 12.99
C THR A 66 3.91 8.27 13.70
N ASN A 67 3.11 9.27 13.30
CA ASN A 67 3.06 10.52 14.05
C ASN A 67 2.28 10.35 15.36
N LEU A 68 1.12 9.70 15.34
CA LEU A 68 0.31 9.44 16.54
C LEU A 68 1.04 8.58 17.59
N GLU A 69 1.96 7.71 17.18
CA GLU A 69 2.80 6.91 18.08
C GLU A 69 3.86 7.75 18.83
N LYS A 70 4.15 8.99 18.41
CA LYS A 70 5.14 9.84 19.08
C LYS A 70 4.58 10.38 20.40
N SER A 71 5.32 10.19 21.48
CA SER A 71 4.90 10.49 22.87
C SER A 71 4.81 11.99 23.23
N ALA A 72 4.84 12.90 22.26
CA ALA A 72 4.96 14.35 22.48
C ALA A 72 3.95 15.20 21.69
N LEU A 73 2.87 14.60 21.16
CA LEU A 73 1.82 15.35 20.48
C LEU A 73 0.91 16.06 21.49
N SER A 74 0.62 17.34 21.22
CA SER A 74 -0.47 18.02 21.90
C SER A 74 -1.82 17.40 21.48
N LEU A 75 -2.87 17.70 22.26
CA LEU A 75 -4.23 17.28 21.91
C LEU A 75 -4.69 17.90 20.58
N ASP A 76 -4.34 19.17 20.32
CA ASP A 76 -4.74 19.85 19.08
C ASP A 76 -4.04 19.25 17.85
N GLU A 77 -2.75 18.91 17.97
CA GLU A 77 -1.99 18.26 16.90
C GLU A 77 -2.56 16.87 16.59
N GLY A 78 -2.86 16.09 17.63
CA GLY A 78 -3.50 14.77 17.50
C GLY A 78 -4.87 14.85 16.81
N LEU A 79 -5.71 15.80 17.21
CA LEU A 79 -7.03 16.02 16.59
C LEU A 79 -6.88 16.42 15.12
N ASN A 80 -5.96 17.33 14.80
CA ASN A 80 -5.70 17.75 13.43
C ASN A 80 -5.23 16.59 12.54
N ILE A 81 -4.41 15.69 13.07
CA ILE A 81 -4.00 14.47 12.34
C ILE A 81 -5.22 13.61 12.01
N ILE A 82 -6.11 13.36 12.98
CA ILE A 82 -7.32 12.55 12.78
C ILE A 82 -8.29 13.19 11.77
N LEU A 83 -8.50 14.50 11.86
CA LEU A 83 -9.35 15.22 10.91
C LEU A 83 -8.80 15.14 9.48
N ASN A 84 -7.49 15.31 9.31
CA ASN A 84 -6.82 15.16 8.01
C ASN A 84 -6.96 13.74 7.44
N VAL A 85 -6.94 12.71 8.28
CA VAL A 85 -7.19 11.32 7.86
C VAL A 85 -8.60 11.16 7.34
N LYS A 86 -9.60 11.65 8.10
CA LYS A 86 -11.01 11.60 7.70
C LYS A 86 -11.21 12.26 6.34
N ASP A 87 -10.64 13.43 6.14
CA ASP A 87 -10.73 14.16 4.87
C ASP A 87 -10.08 13.41 3.70
N LYS A 88 -8.90 12.81 3.92
CA LYS A 88 -8.22 12.02 2.87
C LYS A 88 -9.00 10.76 2.53
N LEU A 89 -9.53 10.03 3.51
CA LEU A 89 -10.36 8.84 3.30
C LEU A 89 -11.65 9.17 2.53
N ASN A 90 -12.30 10.29 2.86
CA ASN A 90 -13.48 10.75 2.14
C ASN A 90 -13.20 11.06 0.66
N LYS A 91 -11.98 11.51 0.33
CA LYS A 91 -11.55 11.80 -1.04
C LYS A 91 -11.10 10.57 -1.84
N CYS A 92 -10.84 9.43 -1.19
CA CYS A 92 -10.52 8.19 -1.89
C CYS A 92 -11.75 7.68 -2.65
N ASN A 93 -11.58 7.17 -3.86
CA ASN A 93 -12.68 6.72 -4.71
C ASN A 93 -12.46 5.29 -5.19
N GLY A 94 -13.53 4.51 -5.34
CA GLY A 94 -13.47 3.14 -5.85
C GLY A 94 -13.90 2.11 -4.79
N ARG A 95 -14.11 0.86 -5.24
CA ARG A 95 -14.73 -0.19 -4.41
C ARG A 95 -14.06 -0.40 -3.06
N ALA A 96 -12.72 -0.36 -3.02
CA ALA A 96 -11.97 -0.52 -1.77
C ALA A 96 -12.09 0.69 -0.83
N ALA A 97 -12.26 1.91 -1.33
CA ALA A 97 -12.50 3.08 -0.50
C ALA A 97 -13.91 3.08 0.10
N GLU A 98 -14.91 2.65 -0.66
CA GLU A 98 -16.30 2.57 -0.19
C GLU A 98 -16.45 1.62 1.02
N LEU A 99 -15.66 0.54 1.08
CA LEU A 99 -15.62 -0.36 2.24
C LEU A 99 -15.03 0.26 3.51
N VAL A 100 -14.23 1.32 3.38
CA VAL A 100 -13.50 1.96 4.48
C VAL A 100 -14.22 3.22 5.00
N LYS A 101 -15.11 3.81 4.20
CA LYS A 101 -15.86 5.03 4.56
C LYS A 101 -17.11 4.78 5.43
N THR A 102 -17.64 3.57 5.42
CA THR A 102 -18.78 3.11 6.26
C THR A 102 -18.41 3.01 7.73
#